data_AF-A0A812VW55-F1
#
_entry.id   AF-A0A812VW55-F1
#
_cell.length_a   1.000
_cell.length_b   1.000
_cell.length_c   1.000
_cell.angle_alpha   90.00
_cell.angle_beta   90.00
_cell.angle_gamma   90.00
#
_symmetry.space_group_name_H-M   'P 1'
#
loop_
_entity.id
_entity.type
_entity.pdbx_description
1 polymer ?
#
loop_
_entity_poly.entity_id
_entity_poly.type
_entity_poly.pdbx_seq_one_letter_code
_entity_poly.pdbx_strand_id
1 'polypeptide(L)'
;MFAVNARRAIAVASAATVKLHWDRREGDRERWERSRPLRCEELTLQATAQRLLPHAVQFAELHGLLYGAKDRSSDASAATQCPVAMLPFKIPRRAFDECVALSPLWNQLVDAAARDLQWLYATLEPAAKADDFTARLLQMSRELHKEGLRQPMMLGIHRSDYMLHESGTPRFLQVELNTIASSMASHSANVRKLHNYVLGRYGSQSDDVGRSLQAHFGVPSTQIVDRLPANVALKEIPRAFAKAHAAHGVKDAFVLFVVQDDERNFADQRFLEYALWEDPKRDPNFDNHPYSNLRGRTMESKCSLAEKVSTIQLPSIEGGGLGHLGMKVIELIIAASLHFVPSMARAPRFALLSLVAAFALLRWSAPSFAGARGPKVSFQSALQQKLTAFGRHSCTARAAVGIFYATQTGNTETVASKLAEATGLEASDYDGEDFSDLDGVIAGCPTWNTGADEYRSGTTWDDYLDTIKEYDLKGKVVAVFGCGDSQSYADNFCDGIEELHDAFRAAGAKMVGYVDESGYSYGESKSVKDGKFLGLPLDEDNEDDQTDDRIAAWVEQLKGEGMPL
;
A
#
# COMPACT_ATOMS: atom_id res chain seq x y z
N MET A 1 28.24 -9.60 -12.06
CA MET A 1 26.91 -10.17 -11.71
C MET A 1 25.89 -9.06 -11.38
N PHE A 2 26.00 -7.88 -12.03
CA PHE A 2 25.22 -6.66 -11.74
C PHE A 2 24.37 -6.19 -12.95
N ALA A 3 24.10 -7.07 -13.90
CA ALA A 3 23.57 -6.68 -15.22
C ALA A 3 22.19 -7.28 -15.57
N VAL A 4 21.55 -8.01 -14.66
CA VAL A 4 20.28 -8.73 -14.95
C VAL A 4 19.05 -8.03 -14.34
N ASN A 5 19.20 -7.24 -13.27
CA ASN A 5 18.06 -6.56 -12.62
C ASN A 5 17.68 -5.20 -13.25
N ALA A 6 18.49 -4.65 -14.16
CA ALA A 6 18.20 -3.37 -14.82
C ALA A 6 17.08 -3.46 -15.89
N ARG A 7 16.69 -4.67 -16.32
CA ARG A 7 15.64 -4.84 -17.35
C ARG A 7 14.21 -4.89 -16.80
N ARG A 8 14.00 -5.24 -15.52
CA ARG A 8 12.66 -5.39 -14.92
C ARG A 8 12.06 -4.10 -14.36
N ALA A 9 12.82 -3.00 -14.27
CA ALA A 9 12.27 -1.67 -13.95
C ALA A 9 11.61 -0.95 -15.16
N ILE A 10 11.55 -1.61 -16.32
CA ILE A 10 11.19 -1.01 -17.60
C ILE A 10 10.04 -1.81 -18.25
N ALA A 11 8.89 -1.83 -17.59
CA ALA A 11 7.60 -2.13 -18.22
C ALA A 11 6.67 -0.91 -18.30
N VAL A 12 7.12 0.28 -17.86
CA VAL A 12 6.31 1.52 -17.92
C VAL A 12 7.01 2.66 -18.67
N ALA A 13 8.32 2.56 -18.95
CA ALA A 13 9.05 3.60 -19.68
C ALA A 13 9.08 3.42 -21.22
N SER A 14 8.62 2.28 -21.76
CA SER A 14 8.33 2.14 -23.20
C SER A 14 6.87 2.47 -23.56
N ALA A 15 5.98 2.50 -22.57
CA ALA A 15 4.61 3.02 -22.66
C ALA A 15 4.51 4.54 -22.38
N ALA A 16 5.65 5.19 -22.08
CA ALA A 16 5.74 6.56 -21.56
C ALA A 16 5.55 7.68 -22.62
N THR A 17 4.68 7.47 -23.61
CA THR A 17 4.12 8.59 -24.38
C THR A 17 2.62 8.46 -24.69
N VAL A 18 1.90 7.52 -24.06
CA VAL A 18 0.43 7.43 -24.21
C VAL A 18 -0.26 7.33 -22.85
N LYS A 19 -0.03 8.32 -21.99
CA LYS A 19 -0.99 8.69 -20.93
C LYS A 19 -1.06 10.21 -20.84
N LEU A 20 -1.47 10.84 -21.94
CA LEU A 20 -1.94 12.22 -21.99
C LEU A 20 -3.43 12.21 -22.31
N HIS A 21 -4.24 12.11 -21.24
CA HIS A 21 -5.60 12.63 -21.04
C HIS A 21 -6.36 11.72 -20.08
N TRP A 22 -6.72 12.28 -18.93
CA TRP A 22 -7.67 11.70 -18.00
C TRP A 22 -9.05 12.28 -18.34
N ASP A 23 -9.87 11.55 -19.09
CA ASP A 23 -11.30 11.83 -19.20
C ASP A 23 -12.06 10.50 -19.04
N ARG A 24 -12.62 10.30 -17.85
CA ARG A 24 -13.38 9.09 -17.45
C ARG A 24 -14.81 9.19 -17.98
N ARG A 25 -15.08 8.59 -19.15
CA ARG A 25 -16.40 8.07 -19.55
C ARG A 25 -16.21 6.79 -20.38
N GLU A 26 -16.65 5.67 -19.85
CA GLU A 26 -16.31 4.29 -20.27
C GLU A 26 -17.05 3.75 -21.52
N GLY A 27 -17.61 4.62 -22.36
CA GLY A 27 -18.34 4.17 -23.56
C GLY A 27 -17.51 3.97 -24.84
N ASP A 28 -16.19 4.13 -24.81
CA ASP A 28 -15.38 4.28 -26.05
C ASP A 28 -14.02 3.55 -26.03
N ARG A 29 -13.87 2.45 -25.27
CA ARG A 29 -12.60 1.66 -25.22
C ARG A 29 -12.30 0.92 -26.54
N GLU A 30 -13.28 0.31 -27.21
CA GLU A 30 -13.07 -0.29 -28.54
C GLU A 30 -12.66 0.73 -29.61
N ARG A 31 -13.01 2.01 -29.43
CA ARG A 31 -12.55 3.08 -30.31
C ARG A 31 -11.07 3.41 -30.08
N TRP A 32 -10.49 3.10 -28.91
CA TRP A 32 -9.15 3.53 -28.56
C TRP A 32 -8.03 2.55 -28.92
N GLU A 33 -8.32 1.26 -28.94
CA GLU A 33 -7.39 0.22 -29.40
C GLU A 33 -7.24 0.17 -30.93
N ARG A 34 -8.09 0.90 -31.66
CA ARG A 34 -7.68 1.44 -32.95
C ARG A 34 -6.60 2.49 -32.70
N SER A 35 -5.36 2.01 -32.68
CA SER A 35 -4.13 2.81 -32.77
C SER A 35 -4.38 4.10 -33.54
N ARG A 36 -4.65 5.20 -32.81
CA ARG A 36 -4.41 6.48 -33.46
C ARG A 36 -2.91 6.47 -33.75
N PRO A 37 -2.50 6.76 -34.99
CA PRO A 37 -1.10 6.98 -35.24
C PRO A 37 -0.63 8.03 -34.23
N LEU A 38 0.39 7.68 -33.45
CA LEU A 38 1.04 8.63 -32.56
C LEU A 38 1.37 9.87 -33.38
N ARG A 39 1.07 11.04 -32.83
CA ARG A 39 1.49 12.28 -33.50
C ARG A 39 3.01 12.26 -33.59
N CYS A 40 3.58 12.89 -34.62
CA CYS A 40 5.05 12.94 -34.78
C CYS A 40 5.75 13.43 -33.50
N GLU A 41 5.13 14.35 -32.75
CA GLU A 41 5.61 14.84 -31.46
C GLU A 41 5.68 13.75 -30.38
N GLU A 42 4.70 12.84 -30.34
CA GLU A 42 4.63 11.74 -29.39
C GLU A 42 5.70 10.67 -29.70
N LEU A 43 5.89 10.33 -30.98
CA LEU A 43 6.99 9.45 -31.41
C LEU A 43 8.37 10.05 -31.09
N THR A 44 8.52 11.35 -31.27
CA THR A 44 9.77 12.06 -30.99
C THR A 44 10.08 12.07 -29.49
N LEU A 45 9.06 12.27 -28.65
CA LEU A 45 9.23 12.23 -27.20
C LEU A 45 9.54 10.82 -26.69
N GLN A 46 8.96 9.77 -27.30
CA GLN A 46 9.28 8.38 -26.96
C GLN A 46 10.74 8.05 -27.27
N ALA A 47 11.24 8.44 -28.45
CA ALA A 47 12.64 8.27 -28.81
C ALA A 47 13.57 9.06 -27.86
N THR A 48 13.16 10.28 -27.49
CA THR A 48 13.85 11.09 -26.48
C THR A 48 13.89 10.37 -25.13
N ALA A 49 12.77 9.78 -24.72
CA ALA A 49 12.66 9.05 -23.46
C ALA A 49 13.62 7.85 -23.43
N GLN A 50 13.68 7.06 -24.50
CA GLN A 50 14.60 5.92 -24.60
C GLN A 50 16.08 6.35 -24.49
N ARG A 51 16.46 7.49 -25.08
CA ARG A 51 17.81 8.04 -24.98
C ARG A 51 18.15 8.52 -23.56
N LEU A 52 17.18 9.05 -22.83
CA LEU A 52 17.38 9.60 -21.49
C LEU A 52 17.30 8.55 -20.38
N LEU A 53 16.66 7.42 -20.65
CA LEU A 53 16.36 6.40 -19.65
C LEU A 53 17.59 5.90 -18.86
N PRO A 54 18.74 5.54 -19.48
CA PRO A 54 19.91 5.10 -18.72
C PRO A 54 20.43 6.17 -17.75
N HIS A 55 20.36 7.44 -18.15
CA HIS A 55 20.80 8.56 -17.32
C HIS A 55 19.85 8.84 -16.16
N ALA A 56 18.54 8.69 -16.39
CA ALA A 56 17.53 8.86 -15.35
C ALA A 56 17.61 7.76 -14.30
N VAL A 57 17.79 6.50 -14.72
CA VAL A 57 17.97 5.34 -13.83
C VAL A 57 19.21 5.51 -12.96
N GLN A 58 20.37 5.79 -13.58
CA GLN A 58 21.61 6.03 -12.83
C GLN A 58 21.49 7.19 -11.85
N PHE A 59 20.80 8.27 -12.23
CA PHE A 59 20.54 9.38 -11.33
C PHE A 59 19.67 8.94 -10.15
N ALA A 60 18.58 8.21 -10.41
CA ALA A 60 17.67 7.73 -9.39
C ALA A 60 18.36 6.85 -8.35
N GLU A 61 19.19 5.90 -8.80
CA GLU A 61 19.98 5.01 -7.94
C GLU A 61 20.96 5.80 -7.06
N LEU A 62 21.74 6.72 -7.67
CA LEU A 62 22.76 7.50 -6.96
C LEU A 62 22.18 8.55 -5.99
N HIS A 63 20.89 8.86 -6.10
CA HIS A 63 20.22 9.86 -5.26
C HIS A 63 19.15 9.26 -4.35
N GLY A 64 19.15 7.93 -4.17
CA GLY A 64 18.31 7.27 -3.17
C GLY A 64 16.82 7.25 -3.52
N LEU A 65 16.46 7.25 -4.81
CA LEU A 65 15.11 6.91 -5.27
C LEU A 65 14.96 5.39 -5.29
N LEU A 66 14.97 4.78 -4.10
CA LEU A 66 15.04 3.35 -3.88
C LEU A 66 13.93 2.86 -2.93
N TYR A 67 13.49 1.63 -3.15
CA TYR A 67 12.74 0.84 -2.18
C TYR A 67 13.56 -0.38 -1.77
N GLY A 68 13.22 -0.99 -0.65
CA GLY A 68 13.67 -2.33 -0.31
C GLY A 68 13.23 -3.31 -1.40
N ALA A 69 14.10 -4.26 -1.74
CA ALA A 69 13.73 -5.39 -2.58
C ALA A 69 12.52 -6.14 -1.98
N LYS A 70 11.74 -6.85 -2.81
CA LYS A 70 10.61 -7.66 -2.34
C LYS A 70 11.11 -8.81 -1.46
N ASP A 71 12.12 -9.54 -1.94
CA ASP A 71 12.86 -10.52 -1.15
C ASP A 71 14.09 -9.85 -0.50
N ARG A 72 14.02 -9.63 0.80
CA ARG A 72 15.13 -9.16 1.66
C ARG A 72 15.51 -10.19 2.73
N SER A 73 14.93 -11.39 2.66
CA SER A 73 15.11 -12.44 3.68
C SER A 73 16.59 -12.82 3.85
N SER A 74 17.34 -12.83 2.74
CA SER A 74 18.76 -13.16 2.68
C SER A 74 19.69 -11.94 2.79
N ASP A 75 19.21 -10.74 2.45
CA ASP A 75 19.99 -9.49 2.50
C ASP A 75 19.10 -8.29 2.83
N ALA A 76 19.17 -7.83 4.08
CA ALA A 76 18.46 -6.65 4.54
C ALA A 76 18.91 -5.36 3.83
N SER A 77 20.06 -5.32 3.15
CA SER A 77 20.51 -4.16 2.38
C SER A 77 20.01 -4.14 0.93
N ALA A 78 19.36 -5.22 0.47
CA ALA A 78 18.87 -5.32 -0.90
C ALA A 78 17.81 -4.25 -1.19
N ALA A 79 18.06 -3.50 -2.28
CA ALA A 79 17.22 -2.40 -2.72
C ALA A 79 16.95 -2.48 -4.22
N THR A 80 15.81 -1.92 -4.63
CA THR A 80 15.39 -1.76 -6.02
C THR A 80 14.99 -0.31 -6.27
N GLN A 81 14.98 0.13 -7.52
CA GLN A 81 14.58 1.48 -7.86
C GLN A 81 13.10 1.73 -7.52
N CYS A 82 12.79 2.88 -6.94
CA CYS A 82 11.42 3.37 -6.82
C CYS A 82 10.83 3.66 -8.23
N PRO A 83 9.56 3.32 -8.50
CA PRO A 83 8.87 3.76 -9.71
C PRO A 83 8.75 5.28 -9.74
N VAL A 84 9.36 5.92 -10.74
CA VAL A 84 9.35 7.39 -10.88
C VAL A 84 9.06 7.79 -12.32
N ALA A 85 8.28 8.86 -12.49
CA ALA A 85 8.15 9.51 -13.79
C ALA A 85 9.48 10.16 -14.16
N MET A 86 10.01 9.88 -15.35
CA MET A 86 11.26 10.48 -15.83
C MET A 86 11.13 11.98 -16.12
N LEU A 87 9.94 12.42 -16.53
CA LEU A 87 9.62 13.82 -16.83
C LEU A 87 8.50 14.31 -15.90
N PRO A 88 8.48 15.61 -15.54
CA PRO A 88 7.41 16.18 -14.73
C PRO A 88 6.09 16.26 -15.49
N PHE A 89 4.98 16.22 -14.75
CA PHE A 89 3.64 16.45 -15.30
C PHE A 89 3.33 17.95 -15.41
N LYS A 90 2.58 18.34 -16.45
CA LYS A 90 2.15 19.73 -16.66
C LYS A 90 0.87 19.99 -15.87
N ILE A 91 0.91 20.98 -14.97
CA ILE A 91 -0.25 21.41 -14.19
C ILE A 91 -0.52 22.90 -14.35
N PRO A 92 -1.79 23.35 -14.28
CA PRO A 92 -2.12 24.77 -14.30
C PRO A 92 -1.54 25.48 -13.05
N ARG A 93 -0.71 26.50 -13.27
CA ARG A 93 -0.04 27.25 -12.18
C ARG A 93 -1.02 27.76 -11.12
N ARG A 94 -2.11 28.40 -11.57
CA ARG A 94 -3.12 28.95 -10.66
C ARG A 94 -3.72 27.89 -9.74
N ALA A 95 -4.08 26.73 -10.30
CA ALA A 95 -4.65 25.64 -9.51
C ALA A 95 -3.63 25.09 -8.50
N PHE A 96 -2.36 24.96 -8.89
CA PHE A 96 -1.28 24.56 -7.99
C PHE A 96 -1.08 25.57 -6.84
N ASP A 97 -1.01 26.87 -7.15
CA ASP A 97 -0.81 27.93 -6.16
C ASP A 97 -1.99 27.98 -5.16
N GLU A 98 -3.22 27.74 -5.63
CA GLU A 98 -4.42 27.60 -4.78
C GLU A 98 -4.28 26.43 -3.80
N CYS A 99 -3.85 25.24 -4.23
CA CYS A 99 -3.59 24.10 -3.34
C CYS A 99 -2.50 24.40 -2.29
N VAL A 100 -1.41 25.06 -2.69
CA VAL A 100 -0.34 25.45 -1.76
C VAL A 100 -0.87 26.42 -0.70
N ALA A 101 -1.71 27.37 -1.08
CA ALA A 101 -2.34 28.32 -0.16
C ALA A 101 -3.30 27.65 0.84
N LEU A 102 -3.93 26.52 0.48
CA LEU A 102 -4.82 25.75 1.36
C LEU A 102 -4.08 24.96 2.43
N SER A 103 -2.81 24.57 2.20
CA SER A 103 -2.04 23.72 3.12
C SER A 103 -2.08 24.16 4.60
N PRO A 104 -1.80 25.43 4.97
CA PRO A 104 -1.88 25.84 6.38
C PRO A 104 -3.31 25.85 6.94
N LEU A 105 -4.33 26.02 6.10
CA LEU A 105 -5.73 26.00 6.52
C LEU A 105 -6.18 24.58 6.85
N TRP A 106 -5.73 23.59 6.08
CA TRP A 106 -5.95 22.18 6.41
C TRP A 106 -5.32 21.80 7.75
N ASN A 107 -4.09 22.27 8.02
CA ASN A 107 -3.43 22.00 9.30
C ASN A 107 -4.22 22.59 10.47
N GLN A 108 -4.76 23.81 10.34
CA GLN A 108 -5.61 24.41 11.37
C GLN A 108 -6.92 23.65 11.57
N LEU A 109 -7.54 23.20 10.47
CA LEU A 109 -8.77 22.41 10.55
C LEU A 109 -8.53 21.07 11.26
N VAL A 110 -7.45 20.35 10.92
CA VAL A 110 -7.09 19.08 11.56
C VAL A 110 -6.85 19.28 13.05
N ASP A 111 -6.09 20.31 13.45
CA ASP A 111 -5.83 20.60 14.86
C ASP A 111 -7.13 20.92 15.62
N ALA A 112 -8.01 21.76 15.04
CA ALA A 112 -9.29 22.09 15.66
C ALA A 112 -10.19 20.86 15.80
N ALA A 113 -10.31 20.05 14.74
CA ALA A 113 -11.13 18.84 14.73
C ALA A 113 -10.61 17.77 15.70
N ALA A 114 -9.28 17.57 15.78
CA ALA A 114 -8.66 16.61 16.68
C ALA A 114 -8.82 16.98 18.16
N ARG A 115 -8.95 18.28 18.47
CA ARG A 115 -9.13 18.79 19.84
C ARG A 115 -10.59 18.80 20.31
N ASP A 116 -11.56 18.79 19.40
CA ASP A 116 -12.97 18.66 19.75
C ASP A 116 -13.35 17.19 19.96
N LEU A 117 -13.03 16.66 21.14
CA LEU A 117 -13.27 15.25 21.47
C LEU A 117 -14.75 14.87 21.42
N GLN A 118 -15.65 15.80 21.77
CA GLN A 118 -17.07 15.53 21.73
C GLN A 118 -17.53 15.33 20.29
N TRP A 119 -17.13 16.23 19.39
CA TRP A 119 -17.41 16.12 17.96
C TRP A 119 -16.73 14.90 17.35
N LEU A 120 -15.44 14.67 17.64
CA LEU A 120 -14.66 13.57 17.09
C LEU A 120 -15.27 12.22 17.45
N TYR A 121 -15.60 12.01 18.73
CA TYR A 121 -16.21 10.77 19.19
C TYR A 121 -17.61 10.59 18.62
N ALA A 122 -18.43 11.63 18.60
CA ALA A 122 -19.78 11.54 18.02
C ALA A 122 -19.74 11.22 16.52
N THR A 123 -18.76 11.75 15.80
CA THR A 123 -18.59 11.56 14.36
C THR A 123 -18.12 10.14 14.02
N LEU A 124 -17.20 9.58 14.82
CA LEU A 124 -16.60 8.27 14.55
C LEU A 124 -17.34 7.10 15.21
N GLU A 125 -18.26 7.34 16.15
CA GLU A 125 -19.03 6.29 16.83
C GLU A 125 -19.78 5.34 15.87
N PRO A 126 -20.38 5.78 14.75
CA PRO A 126 -20.99 4.85 13.80
C PRO A 126 -19.97 3.92 13.15
N ALA A 127 -18.81 4.45 12.73
CA ALA A 127 -17.73 3.66 12.14
C ALA A 127 -17.14 2.66 13.15
N ALA A 128 -16.99 3.08 14.40
CA ALA A 128 -16.54 2.25 15.51
C ALA A 128 -17.41 1.02 15.79
N LYS A 129 -18.69 1.04 15.37
CA LYS A 129 -19.59 -0.13 15.54
C LYS A 129 -19.41 -1.17 14.43
N ALA A 130 -18.85 -0.75 13.30
CA ALA A 130 -18.64 -1.60 12.13
C ALA A 130 -17.17 -2.03 11.98
N ASP A 131 -16.23 -1.30 12.58
CA ASP A 131 -14.79 -1.55 12.48
C ASP A 131 -14.12 -1.60 13.86
N ASP A 132 -13.69 -2.81 14.26
CA ASP A 132 -13.02 -3.08 15.53
C ASP A 132 -11.73 -2.28 15.70
N PHE A 133 -11.04 -2.00 14.60
CA PHE A 133 -9.82 -1.20 14.62
C PHE A 133 -10.12 0.24 15.06
N THR A 134 -11.08 0.90 14.40
CA THR A 134 -11.59 2.23 14.79
C THR A 134 -12.15 2.22 16.21
N ALA A 135 -12.89 1.17 16.59
CA ALA A 135 -13.42 1.02 17.95
C ALA A 135 -12.30 1.07 19.00
N ARG A 136 -11.22 0.34 18.76
CA ARG A 136 -10.04 0.30 19.63
C ARG A 136 -9.32 1.65 19.70
N LEU A 137 -9.13 2.33 18.57
CA LEU A 137 -8.53 3.68 18.54
C LEU A 137 -9.33 4.66 19.41
N LEU A 138 -10.66 4.65 19.28
CA LEU A 138 -11.53 5.50 20.08
C LEU A 138 -11.51 5.12 21.56
N GLN A 139 -11.51 3.83 21.89
CA GLN A 139 -11.39 3.37 23.27
C GLN A 139 -10.09 3.89 23.91
N MET A 140 -8.95 3.72 23.24
CA MET A 140 -7.66 4.23 23.72
C MET A 140 -7.71 5.76 23.91
N SER A 141 -8.28 6.49 22.95
CA SER A 141 -8.44 7.94 23.08
C SER A 141 -9.29 8.32 24.29
N ARG A 142 -10.41 7.62 24.53
CA ARG A 142 -11.29 7.88 25.68
C ARG A 142 -10.59 7.61 27.01
N GLU A 143 -9.85 6.51 27.10
CA GLU A 143 -9.07 6.15 28.29
C GLU A 143 -7.97 7.18 28.59
N LEU A 144 -7.17 7.54 27.58
CA LEU A 144 -6.12 8.56 27.71
C LEU A 144 -6.66 9.92 28.16
N HIS A 145 -7.77 10.38 27.57
CA HIS A 145 -8.36 11.66 27.94
C HIS A 145 -9.07 11.64 29.29
N LYS A 146 -9.54 10.47 29.74
CA LYS A 146 -10.08 10.29 31.10
C LYS A 146 -8.97 10.38 32.16
N GLU A 147 -7.79 9.86 31.87
CA GLU A 147 -6.61 9.97 32.74
C GLU A 147 -5.96 11.36 32.71
N GLY A 148 -6.19 12.10 31.62
CA GLY A 148 -5.60 13.41 31.37
C GLY A 148 -4.32 13.29 30.55
N LEU A 149 -4.20 14.13 29.52
CA LEU A 149 -3.03 14.13 28.63
C LEU A 149 -1.78 14.59 29.39
N ARG A 150 -0.77 13.71 29.44
CA ARG A 150 0.56 14.06 29.96
C ARG A 150 1.37 14.93 29.02
N GLN A 151 1.10 14.85 27.72
CA GLN A 151 1.74 15.64 26.66
C GLN A 151 0.66 16.40 25.86
N PRO A 152 0.49 17.71 26.08
CA PRO A 152 -0.52 18.50 25.36
C PRO A 152 -0.06 18.98 23.98
N MET A 153 1.26 18.94 23.71
CA MET A 153 1.81 19.36 22.41
C MET A 153 1.65 18.24 21.39
N MET A 154 1.20 18.61 20.19
CA MET A 154 0.99 17.70 19.07
C MET A 154 1.78 18.21 17.87
N LEU A 155 2.49 17.32 17.19
CA LEU A 155 3.10 17.61 15.90
C LEU A 155 2.29 16.95 14.80
N GLY A 156 1.81 17.76 13.84
CA GLY A 156 1.15 17.27 12.64
C GLY A 156 2.08 17.35 11.43
N ILE A 157 2.32 16.21 10.78
CA ILE A 157 2.88 16.14 9.42
C ILE A 157 1.78 15.58 8.53
N HIS A 158 1.16 16.45 7.73
CA HIS A 158 -0.03 16.12 6.96
C HIS A 158 0.24 16.16 5.46
N ARG A 159 -0.49 15.35 4.71
CA ARG A 159 -0.52 15.41 3.24
C ARG A 159 -1.97 15.47 2.78
N SER A 160 -2.31 16.56 2.09
CA SER A 160 -3.61 16.68 1.42
C SER A 160 -3.41 16.36 -0.06
N ASP A 161 -4.14 15.37 -0.55
CA ASP A 161 -4.02 14.85 -1.91
C ASP A 161 -5.16 15.36 -2.78
N TYR A 162 -4.86 15.66 -4.04
CA TYR A 162 -5.78 16.32 -4.98
C TYR A 162 -5.73 15.69 -6.37
N MET A 163 -6.86 15.73 -7.08
CA MET A 163 -6.94 15.40 -8.50
C MET A 163 -7.40 16.60 -9.32
N LEU A 164 -6.84 16.77 -10.52
CA LEU A 164 -7.18 17.86 -11.43
C LEU A 164 -8.54 17.57 -12.07
N HIS A 165 -9.49 18.47 -11.86
CA HIS A 165 -10.78 18.46 -12.53
C HIS A 165 -10.73 19.43 -13.72
N GLU A 166 -10.77 18.88 -14.93
CA GLU A 166 -10.61 19.65 -16.19
C GLU A 166 -11.94 20.13 -16.79
N SER A 167 -13.09 19.74 -16.23
CA SER A 167 -14.39 20.23 -16.71
C SER A 167 -14.58 21.71 -16.33
N GLY A 168 -14.52 22.58 -17.33
CA GLY A 168 -14.63 24.04 -17.16
C GLY A 168 -13.27 24.70 -16.88
N THR A 169 -13.19 25.50 -15.82
CA THR A 169 -11.90 26.10 -15.39
C THR A 169 -11.10 25.05 -14.62
N PRO A 170 -9.89 24.66 -15.07
CA PRO A 170 -9.10 23.63 -14.41
C PRO A 170 -8.84 23.99 -12.94
N ARG A 171 -9.22 23.07 -12.04
CA ARG A 171 -9.05 23.22 -10.59
C ARG A 171 -8.75 21.87 -9.95
N PHE A 172 -8.00 21.89 -8.87
CA PHE A 172 -7.77 20.70 -8.07
C PHE A 172 -8.92 20.51 -7.08
N LEU A 173 -9.42 19.27 -6.99
CA LEU A 173 -10.38 18.84 -5.97
C LEU A 173 -9.66 17.91 -5.00
N GLN A 174 -9.87 18.10 -3.70
CA GLN A 174 -9.28 17.26 -2.67
C GLN A 174 -9.88 15.86 -2.74
N VAL A 175 -9.03 14.85 -2.63
CA VAL A 175 -9.40 13.43 -2.62
C VAL A 175 -9.16 12.82 -1.24
N GLU A 176 -8.08 13.21 -0.57
CA GLU A 176 -7.70 12.63 0.72
C GLU A 176 -6.95 13.63 1.60
N LEU A 177 -7.04 13.46 2.92
CA LEU A 177 -6.25 14.18 3.91
C LEU A 177 -5.61 13.19 4.89
N ASN A 178 -4.32 12.95 4.69
CA ASN A 178 -3.50 12.04 5.47
C ASN A 178 -2.89 12.76 6.68
N THR A 179 -3.15 12.25 7.89
CA THR A 179 -2.61 12.81 9.15
C THR A 179 -1.60 11.90 9.85
N ILE A 180 -1.45 10.67 9.37
CA ILE A 180 -0.54 9.65 9.87
C ILE A 180 0.35 9.16 8.74
N ALA A 181 1.63 8.91 9.03
CA ALA A 181 2.60 8.27 8.12
C ALA A 181 2.54 8.80 6.66
N SER A 182 2.45 10.13 6.52
CA SER A 182 2.40 10.79 5.22
C SER A 182 3.71 10.58 4.45
N SER A 183 3.71 9.56 3.59
CA SER A 183 4.87 9.11 2.83
C SER A 183 5.28 10.09 1.71
N MET A 184 6.42 9.81 1.10
CA MET A 184 7.00 10.43 -0.09
C MET A 184 7.64 11.81 0.15
N ALA A 185 7.96 12.16 1.39
CA ALA A 185 8.60 13.44 1.72
C ALA A 185 9.98 13.59 1.06
N SER A 186 10.84 12.59 1.23
CA SER A 186 12.20 12.59 0.67
C SER A 186 12.18 12.18 -0.79
N HIS A 187 11.36 11.20 -1.17
CA HIS A 187 11.24 10.78 -2.55
C HIS A 187 10.74 11.91 -3.45
N SER A 188 9.73 12.69 -3.04
CA SER A 188 9.25 13.83 -3.83
C SER A 188 10.32 14.91 -4.02
N ALA A 189 11.16 15.16 -3.01
CA ALA A 189 12.27 16.10 -3.12
C ALA A 189 13.34 15.58 -4.09
N ASN A 190 13.63 14.28 -4.05
CA ASN A 190 14.61 13.64 -4.94
C ASN A 190 14.09 13.48 -6.39
N VAL A 191 12.80 13.24 -6.61
CA VAL A 191 12.17 13.26 -7.94
C VAL A 191 12.29 14.64 -8.57
N ARG A 192 12.10 15.71 -7.80
CA ARG A 192 12.36 17.06 -8.30
C ARG A 192 13.81 17.24 -8.73
N LYS A 193 14.79 16.70 -7.99
CA LYS A 193 16.22 16.74 -8.38
C LYS A 193 16.45 15.99 -9.69
N LEU A 194 15.82 14.83 -9.88
CA LEU A 194 15.86 14.07 -11.13
C LEU A 194 15.31 14.90 -12.29
N HIS A 195 14.12 15.50 -12.14
CA HIS A 195 13.54 16.35 -13.18
C HIS A 195 14.39 17.57 -13.48
N ASN A 196 14.96 18.21 -12.46
CA ASN A 196 15.89 19.31 -12.64
C ASN A 196 17.16 18.88 -13.40
N TYR A 197 17.69 17.70 -13.10
CA TYR A 197 18.82 17.11 -13.84
C TYR A 197 18.46 16.86 -15.30
N VAL A 198 17.34 16.18 -15.57
CA VAL A 198 16.91 15.85 -16.94
C VAL A 198 16.67 17.11 -17.77
N LEU A 199 15.84 18.04 -17.26
CA LEU A 199 15.51 19.27 -17.98
C LEU A 199 16.71 20.22 -18.08
N GLY A 200 17.48 20.37 -17.01
CA GLY A 200 18.63 21.28 -16.98
C GLY A 200 19.77 20.82 -17.86
N ARG A 201 20.04 19.51 -17.90
CA ARG A 201 21.13 18.95 -18.70
C ARG A 201 20.77 18.75 -20.17
N TYR A 202 19.57 18.24 -20.44
CA TYR A 202 19.18 17.80 -21.79
C TYR A 202 18.15 18.74 -22.43
N GLY A 203 17.22 19.28 -21.64
CA GLY A 203 16.23 20.25 -22.15
C GLY A 203 16.84 21.58 -22.61
N SER A 204 18.02 21.94 -22.09
CA SER A 204 18.73 23.15 -22.46
C SER A 204 19.55 23.04 -23.76
N GLN A 205 19.70 21.83 -24.30
CA GLN A 205 20.52 21.57 -25.49
C GLN A 205 19.82 21.98 -26.78
N SER A 206 20.62 22.23 -27.83
CA SER A 206 20.14 22.51 -29.19
C SER A 206 20.10 21.26 -30.07
N ASP A 207 20.22 20.07 -29.51
CA ASP A 207 20.08 18.81 -30.24
C ASP A 207 18.61 18.36 -30.33
N ASP A 208 18.35 17.18 -30.92
CA ASP A 208 16.98 16.68 -31.07
C ASP A 208 16.29 16.40 -29.73
N VAL A 209 17.04 15.99 -28.70
CA VAL A 209 16.52 15.75 -27.35
C VAL A 209 16.06 17.05 -26.72
N GLY A 210 16.92 18.08 -26.75
CA GLY A 210 16.57 19.40 -26.23
C GLY A 210 15.40 20.02 -26.97
N ARG A 211 15.37 19.93 -28.30
CA ARG A 211 14.21 20.37 -29.11
C ARG A 211 12.92 19.62 -28.75
N SER A 212 12.98 18.31 -28.59
CA SER A 212 11.82 17.49 -28.22
C SER A 212 11.25 17.87 -26.85
N LEU A 213 12.11 18.08 -25.85
CA LEU A 213 11.70 18.51 -24.51
C LEU A 213 11.10 19.92 -24.52
N GLN A 214 11.72 20.86 -25.23
CA GLN A 214 11.18 22.22 -25.39
C GLN A 214 9.81 22.22 -26.07
N ALA A 215 9.64 21.42 -27.12
CA ALA A 215 8.35 21.25 -27.80
C ALA A 215 7.30 20.63 -26.87
N HIS A 216 7.64 19.57 -26.12
CA HIS A 216 6.70 18.91 -25.21
C HIS A 216 6.17 19.84 -24.11
N PHE A 217 7.04 20.66 -23.52
CA PHE A 217 6.66 21.61 -22.47
C PHE A 217 6.17 22.96 -23.01
N GLY A 218 6.37 23.24 -24.29
CA GLY A 218 5.99 24.51 -24.92
C GLY A 218 6.77 25.71 -24.35
N VAL A 219 8.02 25.50 -23.94
CA VAL A 219 8.88 26.54 -23.33
C VAL A 219 10.28 26.51 -23.91
N PRO A 220 10.95 27.67 -24.05
CA PRO A 220 12.33 27.71 -24.53
C PRO A 220 13.29 27.09 -23.51
N SER A 221 14.46 26.66 -24.00
CA SER A 221 15.55 26.10 -23.18
C SER A 221 15.90 26.92 -21.94
N THR A 222 15.83 28.25 -22.04
CA THR A 222 16.15 29.17 -20.93
C THR A 222 15.15 29.13 -19.78
N GLN A 223 13.92 28.66 -20.02
CA GLN A 223 12.84 28.65 -19.01
C GLN A 223 12.42 27.25 -18.58
N ILE A 224 12.95 26.20 -19.22
CA ILE A 224 12.44 24.83 -19.02
C ILE A 224 12.62 24.32 -17.58
N VAL A 225 13.67 24.78 -16.89
CA VAL A 225 13.94 24.45 -15.48
C VAL A 225 13.18 25.36 -14.52
N ASP A 226 13.03 26.65 -14.87
CA ASP A 226 12.38 27.67 -14.02
C ASP A 226 10.90 27.37 -13.71
N ARG A 227 10.29 26.50 -14.52
CA ARG A 227 8.90 26.06 -14.33
C ARG A 227 8.75 24.94 -13.30
N LEU A 228 9.83 24.31 -12.84
CA LEU A 228 9.79 23.32 -11.78
C LEU A 228 9.60 24.01 -10.41
N PRO A 229 8.51 23.74 -9.68
CA PRO A 229 8.32 24.31 -8.35
C PRO A 229 9.38 23.80 -7.37
N ALA A 230 9.69 24.61 -6.37
CA ALA A 230 10.51 24.18 -5.25
C ALA A 230 9.76 23.11 -4.44
N ASN A 231 10.49 22.12 -3.92
CA ASN A 231 9.98 21.17 -2.95
C ASN A 231 10.83 21.28 -1.69
N VAL A 232 10.22 21.69 -0.59
CA VAL A 232 10.88 21.97 0.69
C VAL A 232 10.62 20.89 1.75
N ALA A 233 9.95 19.78 1.40
CA ALA A 233 9.56 18.73 2.34
C ALA A 233 10.75 18.20 3.15
N LEU A 234 11.84 17.83 2.46
CA LEU A 234 13.07 17.32 3.06
C LEU A 234 13.82 18.35 3.93
N LYS A 235 13.39 19.61 3.93
CA LYS A 235 13.92 20.68 4.81
C LYS A 235 12.96 20.99 5.95
N GLU A 236 11.70 21.25 5.64
CA GLU A 236 10.73 21.75 6.63
C GLU A 236 10.18 20.64 7.54
N ILE A 237 10.11 19.38 7.08
CA ILE A 237 9.70 18.26 7.95
C ILE A 237 10.77 17.99 9.04
N PRO A 238 12.06 17.83 8.73
CA PRO A 238 13.10 17.75 9.76
C PRO A 238 13.12 18.99 10.67
N ARG A 239 12.85 20.19 10.12
CA ARG A 239 12.69 21.41 10.93
C ARG A 239 11.55 21.31 11.94
N ALA A 240 10.42 20.75 11.52
CA ALA A 240 9.27 20.54 12.39
C ALA A 240 9.60 19.55 13.52
N PHE A 241 10.34 18.47 13.21
CA PHE A 241 10.87 17.54 14.22
C PHE A 241 11.78 18.24 15.22
N ALA A 242 12.72 19.06 14.75
CA ALA A 242 13.61 19.82 15.63
C ALA A 242 12.88 20.84 16.51
N LYS A 243 11.84 21.49 15.99
CA LYS A 243 10.98 22.39 16.77
C LYS A 243 10.19 21.63 17.83
N ALA A 244 9.62 20.48 17.49
CA ALA A 244 8.94 19.62 18.45
C ALA A 244 9.90 19.13 19.54
N HIS A 245 11.14 18.81 19.16
CA HIS A 245 12.21 18.46 20.10
C HIS A 245 12.59 19.55 21.07
N ALA A 246 12.82 20.75 20.56
CA ALA A 246 13.08 21.90 21.41
C ALA A 246 11.90 22.20 22.34
N ALA A 247 10.66 22.09 21.84
CA ALA A 247 9.44 22.33 22.62
C ALA A 247 9.23 21.28 23.72
N HIS A 248 9.61 20.01 23.47
CA HIS A 248 9.58 18.95 24.47
C HIS A 248 10.46 19.25 25.70
N GLY A 249 11.53 20.03 25.53
CA GLY A 249 12.32 20.60 26.64
C GLY A 249 13.24 19.62 27.37
N VAL A 250 13.28 18.34 26.96
CA VAL A 250 14.18 17.33 27.53
C VAL A 250 15.48 17.31 26.74
N LYS A 251 16.55 17.79 27.39
CA LYS A 251 17.86 18.02 26.76
C LYS A 251 18.42 16.80 26.01
N ASP A 252 18.19 15.59 26.49
CA ASP A 252 18.75 14.35 25.92
C ASP A 252 17.66 13.46 25.29
N ALA A 253 16.54 14.03 24.86
CA ALA A 253 15.50 13.25 24.22
C ALA A 253 15.90 12.78 22.82
N PHE A 254 15.43 11.60 22.44
CA PHE A 254 15.54 11.03 21.09
C PHE A 254 14.30 11.33 20.27
N VAL A 255 14.47 11.48 18.97
CA VAL A 255 13.38 11.38 17.99
C VAL A 255 13.26 9.91 17.58
N LEU A 256 12.16 9.27 17.99
CA LEU A 256 11.91 7.86 17.69
C LEU A 256 11.08 7.73 16.41
N PHE A 257 11.60 7.01 15.43
CA PHE A 257 10.88 6.58 14.25
C PHE A 257 10.26 5.21 14.55
N VAL A 258 8.93 5.16 14.61
CA VAL A 258 8.18 3.89 14.72
C VAL A 258 7.99 3.34 13.32
N VAL A 259 8.62 2.19 13.05
CA VAL A 259 8.71 1.58 11.71
C VAL A 259 8.14 0.15 11.69
N GLN A 260 7.68 -0.26 10.52
CA GLN A 260 7.21 -1.63 10.30
C GLN A 260 8.38 -2.62 10.22
N ASP A 261 8.13 -3.89 10.52
CA ASP A 261 9.16 -4.93 10.51
C ASP A 261 9.79 -5.15 9.11
N ASP A 262 8.94 -5.08 8.07
CA ASP A 262 9.28 -5.26 6.65
C ASP A 262 9.19 -3.95 5.84
N GLU A 263 9.64 -2.86 6.44
CA GLU A 263 9.61 -1.54 5.80
C GLU A 263 10.44 -1.49 4.50
N ARG A 264 9.74 -1.37 3.37
CA ARG A 264 10.34 -1.25 2.03
C ARG A 264 10.53 0.20 1.60
N ASN A 265 9.76 1.14 2.14
CA ASN A 265 9.91 2.58 1.90
C ASN A 265 10.98 3.22 2.79
N PHE A 266 12.04 2.47 3.11
CA PHE A 266 13.07 2.88 4.07
C PHE A 266 13.79 4.18 3.65
N ALA A 267 14.02 4.36 2.34
CA ALA A 267 14.76 5.51 1.84
C ALA A 267 14.00 6.81 2.09
N ASP A 268 12.66 6.82 2.04
CA ASP A 268 11.88 8.00 2.34
C ASP A 268 12.09 8.50 3.78
N GLN A 269 12.31 7.57 4.70
CA GLN A 269 12.48 7.81 6.13
C GLN A 269 13.94 8.16 6.46
N ARG A 270 14.90 7.41 5.91
CA ARG A 270 16.33 7.62 6.17
C ARG A 270 16.81 8.99 5.73
N PHE A 271 16.31 9.52 4.62
CA PHE A 271 16.69 10.87 4.21
C PHE A 271 16.17 11.95 5.18
N LEU A 272 15.01 11.76 5.81
CA LEU A 272 14.54 12.64 6.89
C LEU A 272 15.43 12.52 8.12
N GLU A 273 15.82 11.29 8.49
CA GLU A 273 16.75 11.03 9.59
C GLU A 273 18.12 11.68 9.35
N TYR A 274 18.70 11.49 8.16
CA TYR A 274 19.99 12.07 7.78
C TYR A 274 19.93 13.59 7.81
N ALA A 275 18.82 14.20 7.38
CA ALA A 275 18.63 15.65 7.47
C ALA A 275 18.58 16.18 8.92
N LEU A 276 18.24 15.34 9.91
CA LEU A 276 18.36 15.69 11.34
C LEU A 276 19.80 15.57 11.85
N TRP A 277 20.62 14.74 11.20
CA TRP A 277 22.00 14.45 11.58
C TRP A 277 23.02 15.38 10.92
N GLU A 278 22.88 15.60 9.62
CA GLU A 278 23.83 16.34 8.79
C GLU A 278 23.82 17.83 9.15
N ASP A 279 25.01 18.36 9.41
CA ASP A 279 25.25 19.76 9.77
C ASP A 279 25.13 20.66 8.51
N PRO A 280 24.11 21.53 8.38
CA PRO A 280 23.94 22.52 7.32
C PRO A 280 24.98 23.64 7.32
N LYS A 281 26.05 23.59 8.13
CA LYS A 281 27.19 24.54 8.10
C LYS A 281 27.90 24.72 6.74
N ARG A 282 27.35 24.20 5.64
CA ARG A 282 27.72 24.54 4.26
C ARG A 282 26.78 25.55 3.57
N ASP A 283 25.71 26.03 4.23
CA ASP A 283 24.90 27.16 3.77
C ASP A 283 25.27 28.45 4.55
N PRO A 284 25.97 29.41 3.92
CA PRO A 284 26.46 30.62 4.58
C PRO A 284 25.35 31.60 5.01
N ASN A 285 24.07 31.29 4.79
CA ASN A 285 22.95 32.15 5.20
C ASN A 285 22.37 31.83 6.60
N PHE A 286 22.95 30.89 7.34
CA PHE A 286 22.40 30.42 8.62
C PHE A 286 23.38 30.55 9.79
N ASP A 287 23.59 31.77 10.27
CA ASP A 287 24.15 32.00 11.61
C ASP A 287 23.04 31.77 12.65
N ASN A 288 23.28 30.83 13.57
CA ASN A 288 22.41 30.28 14.65
C ASN A 288 21.53 29.06 14.25
N HIS A 289 22.05 27.87 14.55
CA HIS A 289 21.53 26.59 14.07
C HIS A 289 20.58 25.88 15.07
N PRO A 290 19.38 25.40 14.65
CA PRO A 290 18.44 24.70 15.53
C PRO A 290 18.64 23.17 15.66
N TYR A 291 19.50 22.52 14.87
CA TYR A 291 19.62 21.05 14.84
C TYR A 291 20.90 20.48 15.49
N SER A 292 21.80 21.33 16.01
CA SER A 292 23.04 20.85 16.65
C SER A 292 22.79 19.90 17.82
N ASN A 293 21.61 19.99 18.43
CA ASN A 293 21.21 19.20 19.59
C ASN A 293 20.58 17.85 19.22
N LEU A 294 20.36 17.54 17.94
CA LEU A 294 19.75 16.25 17.51
C LEU A 294 20.75 15.24 16.95
N ARG A 295 22.00 15.65 16.76
CA ARG A 295 23.08 14.75 16.37
C ARG A 295 23.28 13.68 17.44
N GLY A 296 23.20 12.41 17.06
CA GLY A 296 23.27 11.28 18.00
C GLY A 296 21.93 10.86 18.58
N ARG A 297 20.83 11.51 18.20
CA ARG A 297 19.54 11.42 18.91
C ARG A 297 18.35 11.07 18.02
N THR A 298 18.59 10.29 16.97
CA THR A 298 17.56 9.55 16.25
C THR A 298 17.65 8.10 16.65
N MET A 299 16.51 7.43 16.77
CA MET A 299 16.46 5.99 17.00
C MET A 299 15.31 5.41 16.19
N GLU A 300 15.52 4.23 15.64
CA GLU A 300 14.44 3.42 15.08
C GLU A 300 14.05 2.36 16.09
N SER A 301 12.74 2.16 16.26
CA SER A 301 12.21 0.97 16.92
C SER A 301 11.31 0.26 15.93
N LYS A 302 11.63 -1.00 15.69
CA LYS A 302 10.69 -1.94 15.07
C LYS A 302 9.53 -2.18 16.03
N CYS A 303 8.31 -2.25 15.51
CA CYS A 303 7.14 -2.55 16.30
C CYS A 303 6.29 -3.61 15.61
N SER A 304 6.30 -4.84 16.14
CA SER A 304 5.28 -5.84 15.84
C SER A 304 4.05 -5.55 16.71
N LEU A 305 2.91 -5.18 16.12
CA LEU A 305 1.66 -4.88 16.86
C LEU A 305 1.08 -6.08 17.65
N ALA A 306 1.67 -7.27 17.52
CA ALA A 306 1.37 -8.45 18.32
C ALA A 306 1.85 -8.36 19.79
N GLU A 307 2.84 -7.52 20.09
CA GLU A 307 3.26 -7.28 21.47
C GLU A 307 2.52 -6.09 22.07
N LYS A 308 1.94 -6.30 23.25
CA LYS A 308 1.20 -5.31 24.03
C LYS A 308 1.91 -3.95 24.00
N VAL A 309 1.15 -2.90 23.70
CA VAL A 309 1.50 -1.46 23.78
C VAL A 309 2.15 -1.04 25.13
N SER A 310 2.22 -1.94 26.11
CA SER A 310 3.00 -1.78 27.34
C SER A 310 4.53 -1.91 27.17
N THR A 311 5.05 -2.38 26.04
CA THR A 311 6.49 -2.66 25.89
C THR A 311 6.96 -2.40 24.46
N ILE A 312 7.28 -1.14 24.14
CA ILE A 312 8.18 -0.83 23.02
C ILE A 312 9.55 -1.40 23.41
N GLN A 313 10.03 -2.41 22.69
CA GLN A 313 11.40 -2.91 22.84
C GLN A 313 12.36 -1.90 22.21
N LEU A 314 12.71 -0.86 22.97
CA LEU A 314 13.81 0.02 22.60
C LEU A 314 15.11 -0.82 22.59
N PRO A 315 15.96 -0.74 21.55
CA PRO A 315 17.22 -1.47 21.53
C PRO A 315 18.01 -1.16 22.79
N SER A 316 18.47 -2.20 23.49
CA SER A 316 19.26 -2.07 24.70
C SER A 316 20.57 -1.36 24.37
N ILE A 317 20.65 -0.06 24.64
CA ILE A 317 21.94 0.61 24.78
C ILE A 317 22.56 0.02 26.04
N GLU A 318 23.74 -0.60 25.89
CA GLU A 318 24.48 -1.22 26.99
C GLU A 318 24.51 -0.28 28.22
N GLY A 319 23.83 -0.67 29.30
CA GLY A 319 24.02 -0.07 30.63
C GLY A 319 22.92 0.81 31.24
N GLY A 320 21.66 0.78 30.81
CA GLY A 320 20.58 1.51 31.51
C GLY A 320 19.19 0.89 31.38
N GLY A 321 18.52 0.60 32.52
CA GLY A 321 17.22 -0.06 32.56
C GLY A 321 16.05 0.74 31.93
N LEU A 322 15.05 -0.01 31.44
CA LEU A 322 13.85 0.42 30.69
C LEU A 322 13.06 1.61 31.30
N GLY A 323 13.09 1.82 32.61
CA GLY A 323 12.34 2.90 33.26
C GLY A 323 12.88 4.31 33.00
N HIS A 324 14.14 4.46 32.58
CA HIS A 324 14.78 5.78 32.46
C HIS A 324 14.62 6.43 31.07
N LEU A 325 14.30 5.64 30.02
CA LEU A 325 14.16 6.12 28.64
C LEU A 325 12.78 6.67 28.30
N GLY A 326 11.70 6.19 28.94
CA GLY A 326 10.33 6.63 28.63
C GLY A 326 10.06 8.13 28.84
N MET A 327 10.96 8.83 29.56
CA MET A 327 10.92 10.29 29.75
C MET A 327 11.80 11.08 28.78
N LYS A 328 12.49 10.40 27.84
CA LYS A 328 13.49 10.98 26.93
C LYS A 328 13.19 10.65 25.46
N VAL A 329 11.94 10.46 25.07
CA VAL A 329 11.60 10.12 23.69
C VAL A 329 10.48 11.00 23.17
N ILE A 330 10.64 11.48 21.94
CA ILE A 330 9.60 12.07 21.12
C ILE A 330 9.26 11.02 20.08
N GLU A 331 8.11 10.40 20.26
CA GLU A 331 7.61 9.38 19.36
C GLU A 331 7.05 10.04 18.12
N LEU A 332 7.62 9.70 16.97
CA LEU A 332 7.10 10.06 15.65
C LEU A 332 6.72 8.77 14.92
N ILE A 333 5.43 8.61 14.67
CA ILE A 333 4.91 7.51 13.85
C ILE A 333 5.03 7.94 12.40
N ILE A 334 6.10 7.48 11.74
CA ILE A 334 6.44 7.88 10.35
C ILE A 334 6.11 6.77 9.35
N ALA A 335 5.94 5.53 9.81
CA ALA A 335 5.37 4.44 9.02
C ALA A 335 4.15 3.86 9.73
N ALA A 336 3.00 3.85 9.05
CA ALA A 336 1.82 3.17 9.54
C ALA A 336 1.15 2.48 8.34
N SER A 337 1.47 1.21 8.15
CA SER A 337 0.40 0.25 7.91
C SER A 337 0.10 -0.32 9.29
N LEU A 338 -0.98 0.14 9.92
CA LEU A 338 -1.46 -0.40 11.19
C LEU A 338 -2.10 -1.76 10.92
N HIS A 339 -1.29 -2.79 10.71
CA HIS A 339 -1.78 -4.16 10.66
C HIS A 339 -2.07 -4.60 12.10
N PHE A 340 -3.34 -4.45 12.50
CA PHE A 340 -3.86 -5.17 13.64
C PHE A 340 -4.47 -6.46 13.09
N VAL A 341 -3.88 -7.62 13.42
CA VAL A 341 -4.55 -8.92 13.21
C VAL A 341 -5.29 -9.21 14.52
N PRO A 342 -6.62 -9.00 14.61
CA PRO A 342 -7.37 -9.52 15.74
C PRO A 342 -7.56 -11.01 15.49
N SER A 343 -7.00 -11.85 16.36
CA SER A 343 -7.53 -13.20 16.50
C SER A 343 -9.00 -13.09 16.92
N MET A 344 -9.90 -13.75 16.18
CA MET A 344 -11.35 -13.90 16.38
C MET A 344 -12.27 -12.83 15.79
N ALA A 345 -12.73 -13.09 14.57
CA ALA A 345 -14.14 -13.23 14.15
C ALA A 345 -15.18 -12.18 14.60
N ARG A 346 -15.67 -11.37 13.64
CA ARG A 346 -17.07 -11.33 13.11
C ARG A 346 -17.46 -9.94 12.56
N ALA A 347 -18.06 -9.98 11.36
CA ALA A 347 -18.99 -9.02 10.71
C ALA A 347 -18.39 -8.03 9.67
N PRO A 348 -19.17 -7.70 8.62
CA PRO A 348 -18.69 -7.50 7.25
C PRO A 348 -18.24 -6.06 6.96
N ARG A 349 -17.20 -5.94 6.15
CA ARG A 349 -16.55 -4.68 5.76
C ARG A 349 -17.28 -4.01 4.58
N PHE A 350 -18.40 -3.35 4.86
CA PHE A 350 -18.76 -2.17 4.06
C PHE A 350 -18.14 -0.93 4.72
N ALA A 351 -17.49 -0.10 3.89
CA ALA A 351 -16.90 1.21 4.19
C ALA A 351 -15.42 1.24 4.61
N LEU A 352 -14.53 1.03 3.64
CA LEU A 352 -13.19 1.63 3.65
C LEU A 352 -12.99 2.57 2.45
N LEU A 353 -13.93 3.49 2.24
CA LEU A 353 -13.80 4.64 1.34
C LEU A 353 -14.79 5.69 1.83
N SER A 354 -14.39 6.52 2.81
CA SER A 354 -14.96 7.85 3.10
C SER A 354 -14.45 8.36 4.45
N LEU A 355 -13.37 9.16 4.46
CA LEU A 355 -13.10 10.08 5.56
C LEU A 355 -12.49 11.37 5.02
N VAL A 356 -13.32 12.12 4.28
CA VAL A 356 -13.63 13.56 4.40
C VAL A 356 -14.36 13.99 3.12
N ALA A 357 -15.70 14.05 3.17
CA ALA A 357 -16.59 15.08 2.57
C ALA A 357 -17.99 14.53 2.23
N ALA A 358 -18.99 15.21 2.81
CA ALA A 358 -20.41 15.24 2.44
C ALA A 358 -21.28 14.00 2.73
N PHE A 359 -22.23 14.14 3.67
CA PHE A 359 -23.64 14.30 3.27
C PHE A 359 -24.43 15.11 4.32
N ALA A 360 -25.17 16.10 3.80
CA ALA A 360 -26.17 16.87 4.50
C ALA A 360 -27.57 16.32 4.19
N LEU A 361 -28.48 16.38 5.19
CA LEU A 361 -29.94 16.18 5.14
C LEU A 361 -30.37 14.70 4.96
N LEU A 362 -31.28 14.08 5.72
CA LEU A 362 -32.48 14.52 6.43
C LEU A 362 -32.71 13.72 7.74
N ARG A 363 -33.35 14.38 8.71
CA ARG A 363 -33.98 13.84 9.92
C ARG A 363 -35.15 12.89 9.59
N TRP A 364 -35.41 11.85 10.40
CA TRP A 364 -36.47 11.85 11.45
C TRP A 364 -36.55 10.57 12.31
N SER A 365 -36.72 10.80 13.62
CA SER A 365 -37.47 10.05 14.67
C SER A 365 -37.16 8.59 15.10
N ALA A 366 -36.83 8.49 16.39
CA ALA A 366 -36.70 7.33 17.30
C ALA A 366 -38.09 6.71 17.70
N PRO A 367 -38.26 5.86 18.77
CA PRO A 367 -37.32 5.25 19.73
C PRO A 367 -37.63 3.79 20.24
N SER A 368 -36.73 3.30 21.11
CA SER A 368 -36.94 2.42 22.29
C SER A 368 -37.14 0.90 22.13
N PHE A 369 -36.32 0.08 22.80
CA PHE A 369 -36.64 -0.49 24.13
C PHE A 369 -35.44 -1.23 24.80
N ALA A 370 -35.40 -1.14 26.13
CA ALA A 370 -34.59 -1.90 27.08
C ALA A 370 -34.82 -3.43 26.96
N GLY A 371 -33.99 -4.36 27.41
CA GLY A 371 -32.81 -4.40 28.27
C GLY A 371 -32.72 -5.84 28.84
N ALA A 372 -31.57 -6.29 29.37
CA ALA A 372 -31.50 -7.33 30.41
C ALA A 372 -30.06 -7.63 30.82
N ARG A 373 -29.91 -8.04 32.08
CA ARG A 373 -28.65 -8.25 32.81
C ARG A 373 -28.25 -9.73 32.86
N GLY A 374 -26.93 -9.96 32.82
CA GLY A 374 -26.18 -10.94 33.63
C GLY A 374 -25.89 -12.31 32.99
N PRO A 375 -24.98 -13.15 33.55
CA PRO A 375 -24.10 -12.93 34.73
C PRO A 375 -22.59 -13.14 34.47
N LYS A 376 -21.79 -12.75 35.47
CA LYS A 376 -20.34 -12.95 35.59
C LYS A 376 -20.00 -14.41 35.93
N VAL A 377 -19.00 -15.01 35.29
CA VAL A 377 -18.25 -16.17 35.82
C VAL A 377 -16.74 -16.05 35.52
N SER A 378 -15.99 -15.76 36.58
CA SER A 378 -14.70 -16.31 37.00
C SER A 378 -13.63 -16.69 35.95
N PHE A 379 -12.63 -15.82 35.83
CA PHE A 379 -11.27 -16.04 35.33
C PHE A 379 -10.50 -16.96 36.30
N GLN A 380 -10.08 -18.16 35.85
CA GLN A 380 -8.90 -18.94 36.31
C GLN A 380 -9.11 -20.42 35.97
N SER A 381 -8.52 -20.89 34.86
CA SER A 381 -8.00 -22.27 34.65
C SER A 381 -7.90 -22.62 33.16
N ALA A 382 -6.97 -21.99 32.41
CA ALA A 382 -6.47 -22.55 31.13
C ALA A 382 -5.16 -21.92 30.62
N LEU A 383 -4.50 -21.04 31.39
CA LEU A 383 -3.30 -20.31 30.96
C LEU A 383 -2.00 -20.91 31.53
N GLN A 384 -1.93 -22.24 31.70
CA GLN A 384 -0.74 -22.87 32.29
C GLN A 384 -0.36 -24.23 31.70
N GLN A 385 -0.63 -24.43 30.41
CA GLN A 385 0.04 -25.44 29.58
C GLN A 385 0.25 -24.87 28.17
N LYS A 386 1.44 -25.09 27.60
CA LYS A 386 1.96 -24.61 26.29
C LYS A 386 2.79 -23.32 26.25
N LEU A 387 3.57 -23.05 27.31
CA LEU A 387 4.88 -22.39 27.16
C LEU A 387 5.95 -23.39 27.59
N THR A 388 6.37 -24.26 26.67
CA THR A 388 7.59 -25.09 26.72
C THR A 388 7.67 -25.93 25.44
N ALA A 389 8.26 -25.40 24.36
CA ALA A 389 8.92 -26.16 23.29
C ALA A 389 9.48 -25.20 22.22
N PHE A 390 10.41 -24.33 22.59
CA PHE A 390 11.37 -23.78 21.62
C PHE A 390 12.56 -24.74 21.58
N GLY A 391 12.68 -25.49 20.50
CA GLY A 391 13.78 -26.43 20.28
C GLY A 391 13.55 -27.20 18.97
N ARG A 392 14.39 -26.91 17.97
CA ARG A 392 14.50 -27.59 16.67
C ARG A 392 14.13 -29.08 16.77
N HIS A 393 13.03 -29.45 16.12
CA HIS A 393 12.74 -30.83 15.76
C HIS A 393 12.24 -30.85 14.33
N SER A 394 13.05 -31.43 13.43
CA SER A 394 12.53 -32.09 12.25
C SER A 394 11.53 -33.14 12.71
N CYS A 395 10.26 -32.96 12.39
CA CYS A 395 9.23 -33.98 12.57
C CYS A 395 8.37 -33.95 11.31
N THR A 396 8.38 -35.07 10.59
CA THR A 396 7.67 -35.31 9.33
C THR A 396 6.16 -35.40 9.56
N ALA A 397 5.51 -34.27 9.80
CA ALA A 397 4.07 -34.13 9.61
C ALA A 397 3.90 -33.19 8.41
N ARG A 398 3.52 -33.74 7.25
CA ARG A 398 3.13 -32.94 6.08
C ARG A 398 2.02 -31.96 6.49
N ALA A 399 2.10 -30.71 6.08
CA ALA A 399 0.96 -29.80 6.16
C ALA A 399 -0.08 -30.31 5.16
N ALA A 400 -1.30 -30.62 5.62
CA ALA A 400 -2.29 -31.30 4.80
C ALA A 400 -2.69 -30.47 3.58
N VAL A 401 -2.90 -29.15 3.73
CA VAL A 401 -3.26 -28.23 2.64
C VAL A 401 -2.64 -26.86 2.90
N GLY A 402 -2.12 -26.21 1.85
CA GLY A 402 -1.68 -24.80 1.91
C GLY A 402 -2.61 -23.89 1.10
N ILE A 403 -2.88 -22.68 1.62
CA ILE A 403 -3.59 -21.62 0.89
C ILE A 403 -2.56 -20.59 0.42
N PHE A 404 -2.43 -20.43 -0.89
CA PHE A 404 -1.51 -19.47 -1.50
C PHE A 404 -2.30 -18.47 -2.32
N TYR A 405 -1.97 -17.19 -2.22
CA TYR A 405 -2.59 -16.15 -3.01
C TYR A 405 -1.55 -15.19 -3.55
N ALA A 406 -1.88 -14.42 -4.57
CA ALA A 406 -1.12 -13.22 -4.91
C ALA A 406 -2.12 -12.10 -5.19
N THR A 407 -1.79 -10.86 -4.84
CA THR A 407 -2.74 -9.75 -4.88
C THR A 407 -2.08 -8.46 -5.36
N GLN A 408 -2.88 -7.55 -5.95
CA GLN A 408 -2.45 -6.19 -6.31
C GLN A 408 -3.03 -5.13 -5.38
N THR A 409 -4.32 -5.27 -5.04
CA THR A 409 -5.10 -4.27 -4.28
C THR A 409 -5.65 -4.79 -2.96
N GLY A 410 -5.43 -6.06 -2.63
CA GLY A 410 -5.84 -6.67 -1.35
C GLY A 410 -7.14 -7.49 -1.38
N ASN A 411 -7.93 -7.47 -2.47
CA ASN A 411 -9.19 -8.24 -2.54
C ASN A 411 -8.94 -9.76 -2.46
N THR A 412 -7.97 -10.28 -3.23
CA THR A 412 -7.61 -11.71 -3.21
C THR A 412 -7.02 -12.14 -1.86
N GLU A 413 -6.27 -11.26 -1.19
CA GLU A 413 -5.77 -11.49 0.17
C GLU A 413 -6.89 -11.52 1.22
N THR A 414 -7.87 -10.64 1.07
CA THR A 414 -9.06 -10.61 1.94
C THR A 414 -9.85 -11.90 1.81
N VAL A 415 -10.08 -12.36 0.59
CA VAL A 415 -10.71 -13.66 0.31
C VAL A 415 -9.87 -14.82 0.85
N ALA A 416 -8.55 -14.81 0.65
CA ALA A 416 -7.66 -15.83 1.18
C ALA A 416 -7.73 -15.91 2.71
N SER A 417 -7.82 -14.76 3.38
CA SER A 417 -7.98 -14.67 4.84
C SER A 417 -9.32 -15.24 5.30
N LYS A 418 -10.41 -14.98 4.58
CA LYS A 418 -11.74 -15.57 4.85
C LYS A 418 -11.72 -17.10 4.64
N LEU A 419 -11.04 -17.59 3.59
CA LEU A 419 -10.83 -19.02 3.36
C LEU A 419 -9.99 -19.68 4.46
N ALA A 420 -8.93 -19.02 4.92
CA ALA A 420 -8.11 -19.46 6.04
C ALA A 420 -8.95 -19.62 7.31
N GLU A 421 -9.82 -18.65 7.62
CA GLU A 421 -10.74 -18.74 8.76
C GLU A 421 -11.74 -19.90 8.61
N ALA A 422 -12.34 -20.07 7.42
CA ALA A 422 -13.33 -21.12 7.16
C ALA A 422 -12.75 -22.54 7.20
N THR A 423 -11.46 -22.70 6.86
CA THR A 423 -10.76 -24.00 6.82
C THR A 423 -9.91 -24.27 8.06
N GLY A 424 -9.56 -23.24 8.84
CA GLY A 424 -8.60 -23.35 9.93
C GLY A 424 -7.13 -23.50 9.47
N LEU A 425 -6.84 -23.18 8.20
CA LEU A 425 -5.50 -23.20 7.61
C LEU A 425 -4.84 -21.83 7.70
N GLU A 426 -3.54 -21.76 7.36
CA GLU A 426 -2.83 -20.50 7.15
C GLU A 426 -2.81 -20.17 5.65
N ALA A 427 -2.97 -18.88 5.33
CA ALA A 427 -2.82 -18.35 3.99
C ALA A 427 -1.52 -17.53 3.89
N SER A 428 -0.80 -17.69 2.77
CA SER A 428 0.43 -16.96 2.48
C SER A 428 0.43 -16.36 1.08
N ASP A 429 1.14 -15.24 0.92
CA ASP A 429 1.44 -14.68 -0.40
C ASP A 429 2.37 -15.65 -1.14
N TYR A 430 2.09 -15.93 -2.41
CA TYR A 430 2.87 -16.85 -3.22
C TYR A 430 4.12 -16.14 -3.76
N ASP A 431 5.28 -16.59 -3.29
CA ASP A 431 6.57 -16.03 -3.68
C ASP A 431 7.45 -16.99 -4.51
N GLY A 432 6.93 -18.19 -4.79
CA GLY A 432 7.57 -19.19 -5.64
C GLY A 432 7.87 -20.50 -4.92
N GLU A 433 7.20 -20.78 -3.80
CA GLU A 433 7.38 -22.02 -3.07
C GLU A 433 7.00 -23.24 -3.92
N ASP A 434 7.64 -24.38 -3.62
CA ASP A 434 7.24 -25.66 -4.20
C ASP A 434 6.08 -26.28 -3.40
N PHE A 435 5.27 -27.12 -4.05
CA PHE A 435 4.08 -27.74 -3.45
C PHE A 435 4.32 -29.20 -3.03
N SER A 436 5.57 -29.68 -3.06
CA SER A 436 5.92 -31.11 -2.96
C SER A 436 5.58 -31.69 -1.59
N ASP A 437 5.70 -30.86 -0.55
CA ASP A 437 5.46 -31.24 0.84
C ASP A 437 3.99 -31.17 1.28
N LEU A 438 3.10 -30.68 0.41
CA LEU A 438 1.66 -30.53 0.68
C LEU A 438 0.83 -31.68 0.12
N ASP A 439 -0.25 -32.06 0.81
CA ASP A 439 -1.21 -33.04 0.28
C ASP A 439 -2.31 -32.36 -0.58
N GLY A 440 -2.51 -31.05 -0.42
CA GLY A 440 -3.37 -30.22 -1.29
C GLY A 440 -2.97 -28.75 -1.34
N VAL A 441 -3.49 -28.03 -2.34
CA VAL A 441 -3.23 -26.60 -2.57
C VAL A 441 -4.53 -25.87 -2.89
N ILE A 442 -4.76 -24.72 -2.27
CA ILE A 442 -5.78 -23.76 -2.66
C ILE A 442 -5.06 -22.51 -3.17
N ALA A 443 -5.21 -22.18 -4.44
CA ALA A 443 -4.47 -21.09 -5.09
C ALA A 443 -5.40 -19.94 -5.51
N GLY A 444 -5.02 -18.71 -5.20
CA GLY A 444 -5.84 -17.52 -5.38
C GLY A 444 -5.21 -16.44 -6.25
N CYS A 445 -5.91 -15.97 -7.28
CA CYS A 445 -5.43 -14.87 -8.12
C CYS A 445 -6.51 -13.84 -8.46
N PRO A 446 -6.17 -12.54 -8.60
CA PRO A 446 -7.07 -11.57 -9.20
C PRO A 446 -7.11 -11.73 -10.73
N THR A 447 -8.03 -11.04 -11.38
CA THR A 447 -7.94 -10.70 -12.81
C THR A 447 -7.66 -9.21 -12.96
N TRP A 448 -6.54 -8.85 -13.57
CA TRP A 448 -6.17 -7.44 -13.84
C TRP A 448 -5.95 -7.14 -15.31
N ASN A 449 -5.34 -8.05 -16.06
CA ASN A 449 -5.01 -7.84 -17.46
C ASN A 449 -6.19 -8.27 -18.35
N THR A 450 -7.33 -7.59 -18.20
CA THR A 450 -8.58 -7.90 -18.93
C THR A 450 -8.38 -7.74 -20.44
N GLY A 451 -8.85 -8.72 -21.21
CA GLY A 451 -8.64 -8.82 -22.66
C GLY A 451 -7.32 -9.45 -23.09
N ALA A 452 -6.40 -9.76 -22.16
CA ALA A 452 -5.14 -10.41 -22.50
C ALA A 452 -5.30 -11.92 -22.72
N ASP A 453 -4.48 -12.48 -23.60
CA ASP A 453 -4.43 -13.92 -23.87
C ASP A 453 -3.63 -14.69 -22.83
N GLU A 454 -2.63 -14.08 -22.21
CA GLU A 454 -1.76 -14.67 -21.19
C GLU A 454 -1.45 -13.65 -20.09
N TYR A 455 -1.05 -14.13 -18.90
CA TYR A 455 -0.60 -13.32 -17.76
C TYR A 455 -1.71 -12.39 -17.26
N ARG A 456 -2.85 -12.99 -16.91
CA ARG A 456 -4.08 -12.27 -16.60
C ARG A 456 -4.15 -11.78 -15.16
N SER A 457 -3.38 -12.36 -14.26
CA SER A 457 -3.41 -11.98 -12.86
C SER A 457 -2.73 -10.64 -12.58
N GLY A 458 -1.71 -10.29 -13.37
CA GLY A 458 -0.82 -9.17 -13.11
C GLY A 458 0.03 -9.37 -11.84
N THR A 459 0.08 -10.57 -11.26
CA THR A 459 0.72 -10.86 -9.96
C THR A 459 1.95 -11.77 -10.11
N THR A 460 2.53 -12.21 -8.99
CA THR A 460 3.63 -13.19 -8.99
C THR A 460 3.24 -14.51 -9.65
N TRP A 461 1.95 -14.88 -9.70
CA TRP A 461 1.51 -16.07 -10.44
C TRP A 461 1.98 -16.06 -11.90
N ASP A 462 1.90 -14.91 -12.57
CA ASP A 462 2.28 -14.76 -13.97
C ASP A 462 3.76 -15.11 -14.22
N ASP A 463 4.64 -14.84 -13.24
CA ASP A 463 6.06 -15.17 -13.31
C ASP A 463 6.34 -16.68 -13.15
N TYR A 464 5.41 -17.43 -12.54
CA TYR A 464 5.60 -18.83 -12.14
C TYR A 464 4.72 -19.83 -12.89
N LEU A 465 3.74 -19.41 -13.70
CA LEU A 465 2.85 -20.31 -14.46
C LEU A 465 3.62 -21.40 -15.21
N ASP A 466 4.72 -21.05 -15.90
CA ASP A 466 5.53 -22.04 -16.63
C ASP A 466 6.35 -22.95 -15.70
N THR A 467 6.81 -22.44 -14.56
CA THR A 467 7.50 -23.24 -13.55
C THR A 467 6.56 -24.26 -12.91
N ILE A 468 5.33 -23.85 -12.62
CA ILE A 468 4.28 -24.73 -12.06
C ILE A 468 3.98 -25.89 -12.99
N LYS A 469 3.89 -25.65 -14.31
CA LYS A 469 3.66 -26.70 -15.32
C LYS A 469 4.73 -27.79 -15.32
N GLU A 470 5.94 -27.49 -14.84
CA GLU A 470 7.07 -28.42 -14.77
C GLU A 470 7.11 -29.26 -13.48
N TYR A 471 6.28 -28.94 -12.48
CA TYR A 471 6.21 -29.71 -11.22
C TYR A 471 5.55 -31.09 -11.42
N ASP A 472 5.94 -32.07 -10.58
CA ASP A 472 5.23 -33.35 -10.48
C ASP A 472 4.17 -33.29 -9.38
N LEU A 473 2.96 -32.86 -9.75
CA LEU A 473 1.84 -32.72 -8.83
C LEU A 473 0.86 -33.90 -8.92
N LYS A 474 1.29 -35.05 -9.48
CA LYS A 474 0.45 -36.24 -9.59
C LYS A 474 -0.08 -36.69 -8.24
N GLY A 475 -1.41 -36.80 -8.17
CA GLY A 475 -2.10 -37.23 -6.95
C GLY A 475 -2.31 -36.13 -5.90
N LYS A 476 -1.82 -34.91 -6.13
CA LYS A 476 -2.14 -33.75 -5.30
C LYS A 476 -3.47 -33.16 -5.72
N VAL A 477 -4.25 -32.71 -4.74
CA VAL A 477 -5.56 -32.09 -4.97
C VAL A 477 -5.37 -30.57 -4.99
N VAL A 478 -5.84 -29.90 -6.04
CA VAL A 478 -5.67 -28.45 -6.19
C VAL A 478 -7.00 -27.79 -6.49
N ALA A 479 -7.30 -26.70 -5.79
CA ALA A 479 -8.45 -25.84 -6.04
C ALA A 479 -7.98 -24.42 -6.35
N VAL A 480 -8.72 -23.71 -7.20
CA VAL A 480 -8.42 -22.32 -7.56
C VAL A 480 -9.59 -21.43 -7.17
N PHE A 481 -9.31 -20.25 -6.61
CA PHE A 481 -10.28 -19.16 -6.48
C PHE A 481 -9.75 -17.91 -7.18
N GLY A 482 -10.64 -17.02 -7.57
CA GLY A 482 -10.22 -15.77 -8.18
C GLY A 482 -11.13 -14.60 -7.89
N CYS A 483 -10.55 -13.41 -7.94
CA CYS A 483 -11.26 -12.16 -7.73
C CYS A 483 -11.38 -11.38 -9.04
N GLY A 484 -12.58 -10.94 -9.37
CA GLY A 484 -12.87 -10.12 -10.54
C GLY A 484 -14.02 -9.16 -10.26
N ASP A 485 -14.33 -8.32 -11.23
CA ASP A 485 -15.39 -7.31 -11.15
C ASP A 485 -16.41 -7.59 -12.25
N SER A 486 -17.54 -8.17 -11.87
CA SER A 486 -18.62 -8.63 -12.74
C SER A 486 -19.41 -7.50 -13.39
N GLN A 487 -19.30 -6.26 -12.89
CA GLN A 487 -20.01 -5.11 -13.41
C GLN A 487 -19.13 -4.27 -14.35
N SER A 488 -17.96 -3.82 -13.88
CA SER A 488 -17.07 -2.96 -14.67
C SER A 488 -16.23 -3.75 -15.67
N TYR A 489 -16.00 -5.04 -15.42
CA TYR A 489 -15.20 -5.94 -16.27
C TYR A 489 -15.96 -7.25 -16.56
N ALA A 490 -17.26 -7.12 -16.79
CA ALA A 490 -18.19 -8.23 -17.03
C ALA A 490 -17.71 -9.24 -18.08
N ASP A 491 -17.02 -8.78 -19.13
CA ASP A 491 -16.55 -9.62 -20.25
C ASP A 491 -15.22 -10.35 -19.98
N ASN A 492 -14.64 -10.20 -18.79
CA ASN A 492 -13.38 -10.82 -18.39
C ASN A 492 -13.45 -11.33 -16.94
N PHE A 493 -14.66 -11.67 -16.49
CA PHE A 493 -14.93 -11.91 -15.09
C PHE A 493 -14.13 -13.12 -14.58
N CYS A 494 -13.23 -12.88 -13.62
CA CYS A 494 -12.38 -13.92 -13.02
C CYS A 494 -11.55 -14.76 -14.00
N ASP A 495 -11.16 -14.22 -15.17
CA ASP A 495 -10.33 -14.91 -16.19
C ASP A 495 -8.99 -15.50 -15.70
N GLY A 496 -8.41 -14.98 -14.61
CA GLY A 496 -7.15 -15.48 -14.04
C GLY A 496 -7.27 -16.91 -13.50
N ILE A 497 -8.47 -17.34 -13.09
CA ILE A 497 -8.71 -18.70 -12.59
C ILE A 497 -8.29 -19.73 -13.64
N GLU A 498 -8.59 -19.49 -14.91
CA GLU A 498 -8.29 -20.42 -16.00
C GLU A 498 -6.79 -20.70 -16.17
N GLU A 499 -5.95 -19.65 -16.15
CA GLU A 499 -4.50 -19.80 -16.33
C GLU A 499 -3.86 -20.59 -15.21
N LEU A 500 -4.24 -20.24 -13.98
CA LEU A 500 -3.73 -20.90 -12.78
C LEU A 500 -4.21 -22.36 -12.74
N HIS A 501 -5.48 -22.60 -13.05
CA HIS A 501 -6.04 -23.93 -13.18
C HIS A 501 -5.30 -24.77 -14.23
N ASP A 502 -5.12 -24.24 -15.44
CA ASP A 502 -4.51 -24.99 -16.55
C ASP A 502 -3.01 -25.26 -16.30
N ALA A 503 -2.29 -24.36 -15.60
CA ALA A 503 -0.92 -24.60 -15.16
C ALA A 503 -0.83 -25.77 -14.16
N PHE A 504 -1.63 -25.78 -13.10
CA PHE A 504 -1.66 -26.88 -12.13
C PHE A 504 -2.11 -28.20 -12.75
N ARG A 505 -3.09 -28.14 -13.66
CA ARG A 505 -3.55 -29.32 -14.40
C ARG A 505 -2.46 -29.91 -15.30
N ALA A 506 -1.69 -29.07 -15.99
CA ALA A 506 -0.59 -29.51 -16.83
C ALA A 506 0.52 -30.21 -16.02
N ALA A 507 0.72 -29.80 -14.77
CA ALA A 507 1.62 -30.43 -13.79
C ALA A 507 1.09 -31.78 -13.23
N GLY A 508 -0.10 -32.22 -13.64
CA GLY A 508 -0.70 -33.49 -13.24
C GLY A 508 -1.53 -33.45 -11.96
N ALA A 509 -1.86 -32.27 -11.44
CA ALA A 509 -2.73 -32.11 -10.28
C ALA A 509 -4.17 -32.60 -10.55
N LYS A 510 -4.84 -33.10 -9.51
CA LYS A 510 -6.28 -33.36 -9.50
C LYS A 510 -7.01 -32.06 -9.16
N MET A 511 -7.50 -31.37 -10.19
CA MET A 511 -8.26 -30.13 -10.03
C MET A 511 -9.67 -30.39 -9.47
N VAL A 512 -10.07 -29.60 -8.47
CA VAL A 512 -11.35 -29.65 -7.76
C VAL A 512 -11.90 -28.23 -7.51
N GLY A 513 -13.16 -28.11 -7.08
CA GLY A 513 -13.78 -26.84 -6.71
C GLY A 513 -14.47 -26.10 -7.85
N TYR A 514 -14.99 -26.83 -8.85
CA TYR A 514 -15.73 -26.20 -9.96
C TYR A 514 -17.08 -25.68 -9.51
N VAL A 515 -17.39 -24.41 -9.80
CA VAL A 515 -18.63 -23.74 -9.36
C VAL A 515 -19.58 -23.55 -10.53
N ASP A 516 -20.87 -23.82 -10.32
CA ASP A 516 -21.90 -23.63 -11.34
C ASP A 516 -22.06 -22.15 -11.71
N GLU A 517 -22.08 -21.83 -13.01
CA GLU A 517 -22.12 -20.43 -13.45
C GLU A 517 -23.49 -19.77 -13.27
N SER A 518 -24.57 -20.54 -13.12
CA SER A 518 -25.95 -20.02 -13.13
C SER A 518 -26.28 -19.09 -11.97
N GLY A 519 -25.45 -19.09 -10.92
CA GLY A 519 -25.54 -18.18 -9.78
C GLY A 519 -24.88 -16.83 -9.98
N TYR A 520 -24.25 -16.56 -11.14
CA TYR A 520 -23.47 -15.35 -11.41
C TYR A 520 -24.08 -14.52 -12.53
N SER A 521 -23.93 -13.20 -12.42
CA SER A 521 -24.31 -12.25 -13.47
C SER A 521 -23.05 -11.58 -14.01
N TYR A 522 -22.63 -11.95 -15.22
CA TYR A 522 -21.45 -11.42 -15.89
C TYR A 522 -21.64 -11.47 -17.41
N GLY A 523 -20.72 -10.91 -18.18
CA GLY A 523 -20.76 -10.89 -19.64
C GLY A 523 -20.10 -12.12 -20.25
N GLU A 524 -18.79 -12.25 -20.04
CA GLU A 524 -17.95 -13.35 -20.54
C GLU A 524 -16.86 -13.69 -19.51
N SER A 525 -16.41 -14.94 -19.53
CA SER A 525 -15.31 -15.43 -18.69
C SER A 525 -14.58 -16.57 -19.38
N LYS A 526 -13.26 -16.46 -19.50
CA LYS A 526 -12.39 -17.56 -19.95
C LYS A 526 -12.35 -18.71 -18.94
N SER A 527 -12.73 -18.42 -17.70
CA SER A 527 -12.75 -19.38 -16.60
C SER A 527 -13.97 -20.27 -16.59
N VAL A 528 -14.88 -20.19 -17.56
CA VAL A 528 -16.02 -21.11 -17.69
C VAL A 528 -15.77 -22.18 -18.74
N LYS A 529 -15.89 -23.45 -18.35
CA LYS A 529 -15.91 -24.61 -19.25
C LYS A 529 -17.08 -25.51 -18.85
N ASP A 530 -17.89 -25.95 -19.83
CA ASP A 530 -19.06 -26.82 -19.64
C ASP A 530 -20.08 -26.32 -18.59
N GLY A 531 -20.34 -25.01 -18.57
CA GLY A 531 -21.32 -24.38 -17.67
C GLY A 531 -20.85 -24.23 -16.22
N LYS A 532 -19.55 -24.40 -15.97
CA LYS A 532 -18.94 -24.24 -14.64
C LYS A 532 -17.68 -23.41 -14.71
N PHE A 533 -17.49 -22.56 -13.71
CA PHE A 533 -16.20 -21.95 -13.43
C PHE A 533 -15.17 -23.01 -13.04
N LEU A 534 -13.93 -22.84 -13.51
CA LEU A 534 -12.75 -23.68 -13.22
C LEU A 534 -12.23 -23.52 -11.77
N GLY A 535 -13.01 -22.89 -10.91
CA GLY A 535 -12.68 -22.52 -9.54
C GLY A 535 -13.82 -21.69 -8.92
N LEU A 536 -13.55 -21.07 -7.77
CA LEU A 536 -14.48 -20.15 -7.10
C LEU A 536 -14.26 -18.70 -7.56
N PRO A 537 -15.16 -18.11 -8.38
CA PRO A 537 -15.13 -16.70 -8.70
C PRO A 537 -15.76 -15.85 -7.58
N LEU A 538 -15.13 -14.73 -7.23
CA LEU A 538 -15.58 -13.80 -6.20
C LEU A 538 -15.44 -12.36 -6.67
N ASP A 539 -16.34 -11.51 -6.20
CA ASP A 539 -16.42 -10.10 -6.58
C ASP A 539 -16.55 -9.25 -5.31
N GLU A 540 -15.42 -8.85 -4.75
CA GLU A 540 -15.38 -7.99 -3.54
C GLU A 540 -15.73 -6.52 -3.84
N ASP A 541 -15.97 -6.16 -5.10
CA ASP A 541 -16.33 -4.79 -5.50
C ASP A 541 -17.85 -4.63 -5.62
N ASN A 542 -18.58 -5.69 -6.02
CA ASN A 542 -20.01 -5.64 -6.31
C ASN A 542 -20.88 -6.65 -5.56
N GLU A 543 -20.30 -7.78 -5.12
CA GLU A 543 -21.01 -8.90 -4.49
C GLU A 543 -20.31 -9.36 -3.19
N ASP A 544 -19.66 -8.44 -2.48
CA ASP A 544 -18.93 -8.69 -1.23
C ASP A 544 -19.85 -9.25 -0.12
N ASP A 545 -21.14 -8.91 -0.18
CA ASP A 545 -22.19 -9.44 0.69
C ASP A 545 -22.48 -10.93 0.46
N GLN A 546 -22.11 -11.50 -0.69
CA GLN A 546 -22.27 -12.91 -1.02
C GLN A 546 -21.01 -13.75 -0.75
N THR A 547 -19.85 -13.11 -0.55
CA THR A 547 -18.56 -13.81 -0.46
C THR A 547 -18.49 -14.83 0.67
N ASP A 548 -18.97 -14.49 1.87
CA ASP A 548 -18.88 -15.39 3.04
C ASP A 548 -19.69 -16.67 2.82
N ASP A 549 -20.90 -16.55 2.26
CA ASP A 549 -21.78 -17.70 1.95
C ASP A 549 -21.19 -18.56 0.82
N ARG A 550 -20.62 -17.94 -0.21
CA ARG A 550 -19.95 -18.63 -1.32
C ARG A 550 -18.72 -19.40 -0.84
N ILE A 551 -17.90 -18.79 0.01
CA ILE A 551 -16.73 -19.44 0.63
C ILE A 551 -17.17 -20.64 1.48
N ALA A 552 -18.17 -20.47 2.34
CA ALA A 552 -18.65 -21.55 3.21
C ALA A 552 -19.16 -22.76 2.39
N ALA A 553 -19.96 -22.51 1.36
CA ALA A 553 -20.46 -23.55 0.47
C ALA A 553 -19.32 -24.26 -0.29
N TRP A 554 -18.35 -23.49 -0.79
CA TRP A 554 -17.22 -24.02 -1.54
C TRP A 554 -16.29 -24.88 -0.68
N VAL A 555 -16.02 -24.48 0.57
CA VAL A 555 -15.22 -25.29 1.51
C VAL A 555 -15.86 -26.67 1.76
N GLU A 556 -17.17 -26.75 1.94
CA GLU A 556 -17.87 -28.02 2.09
C GLU A 556 -17.83 -28.85 0.80
N GLN A 557 -17.92 -28.21 -0.37
CA GLN A 557 -17.72 -28.88 -1.66
C GLN A 557 -16.30 -29.47 -1.77
N LEU A 558 -15.25 -28.71 -1.43
CA LEU A 558 -13.86 -29.16 -1.50
C LEU A 558 -13.62 -30.40 -0.64
N LYS A 559 -14.18 -30.45 0.58
CA LYS A 559 -14.14 -31.64 1.44
C LYS A 559 -14.76 -32.86 0.75
N GLY A 560 -15.91 -32.68 0.11
CA GLY A 560 -16.60 -33.74 -0.64
C GLY A 560 -15.84 -34.22 -1.89
N GLU A 561 -15.04 -33.35 -2.52
CA GLU A 561 -14.25 -33.66 -3.71
C GLU A 561 -12.85 -34.24 -3.38
N GLY A 562 -12.54 -34.35 -2.09
CA GLY A 562 -11.35 -35.03 -1.57
C GLY A 562 -10.17 -34.11 -1.26
N MET A 563 -10.39 -32.80 -1.10
CA MET A 563 -9.39 -31.91 -0.49
C MET A 563 -9.27 -32.24 1.00
N PRO A 564 -8.05 -32.42 1.56
CA PRO A 564 -7.87 -32.82 2.96
C PRO A 564 -8.01 -31.64 3.95
N LEU A 565 -9.22 -31.04 3.99
CA LEU A 565 -9.62 -29.92 4.86
C LEU A 565 -10.30 -30.37 6.17
#